data_AF-A0A0D0E7W6-F1
#
_entry.id   AF-A0A0D0E7W6-F1
#
_cell.length_a   1.000
_cell.length_b   1.000
_cell.length_c   1.000
_cell.angle_alpha   90.00
_cell.angle_beta   90.00
_cell.angle_gamma   90.00
#
_symmetry.space_group_name_H-M   'P 1'
#
loop_
_entity.id
_entity.type
_entity.pdbx_description
1 polymer ?
#
loop_
_entity_poly.entity_id
_entity_poly.type
_entity_poly.pdbx_seq_one_letter_code
_entity_poly.pdbx_strand_id
1 'polypeptide(L)'
;MTPECFDVLLAALQDDPVFRNQSNVLQMPVDAQLAIALYRFGHYGNAISTTMVALWAGIGYGMVWLVTNRIMTAVCWEEFQRAALYWPTGAEREEAKQ
;
A
#
# COMPACT_ATOMS: atom_id res chain seq x y z
N MET A 1 13.00 -2.60 -0.41
CA MET A 1 12.26 -2.42 -1.68
C MET A 1 13.28 -2.17 -2.77
N THR A 2 13.29 -2.96 -3.85
CA THR A 2 14.07 -2.60 -5.06
C THR A 2 13.18 -1.78 -6.00
N PRO A 3 13.76 -1.00 -6.93
CA PRO A 3 12.99 -0.26 -7.93
C PRO A 3 12.06 -1.16 -8.76
N GLU A 4 12.54 -2.34 -9.16
CA GLU A 4 11.77 -3.27 -9.99
C GLU A 4 10.55 -3.82 -9.24
N CYS A 5 10.70 -4.16 -7.96
CA CYS A 5 9.56 -4.54 -7.12
C CYS A 5 8.55 -3.40 -6.96
N PHE A 6 9.02 -2.15 -6.90
CA PHE A 6 8.15 -0.98 -6.83
C PHE A 6 7.33 -0.84 -8.11
N ASP A 7 7.96 -0.96 -9.27
CA ASP A 7 7.28 -0.85 -10.57
C ASP A 7 6.26 -1.96 -10.77
N VAL A 8 6.59 -3.20 -10.39
CA VAL A 8 5.64 -4.33 -10.43
C VAL A 8 4.44 -4.09 -9.53
N LEU A 9 4.68 -3.60 -8.30
CA LEU A 9 3.60 -3.30 -7.36
C LEU A 9 2.73 -2.13 -7.84
N LEU A 10 3.35 -1.09 -8.39
CA LEU A 10 2.65 0.04 -8.98
C LEU A 10 1.75 -0.41 -10.14
N ALA A 11 2.28 -1.21 -11.05
CA ALA A 11 1.53 -1.74 -12.18
C ALA A 11 0.33 -2.61 -11.73
N ALA A 12 0.48 -3.35 -10.63
CA ALA A 12 -0.60 -4.16 -10.07
C ALA A 12 -1.70 -3.33 -9.37
N LEU A 13 -1.39 -2.11 -8.91
CA LEU A 13 -2.30 -1.27 -8.13
C LEU A 13 -2.91 -0.09 -8.91
N GLN A 14 -2.24 0.42 -9.94
CA GLN A 14 -2.58 1.69 -10.59
C GLN A 14 -4.01 1.78 -11.15
N ASP A 15 -4.58 0.65 -11.56
CA ASP A 15 -5.91 0.58 -12.17
C ASP A 15 -7.05 0.36 -11.16
N ASP A 16 -6.71 0.21 -9.88
CA ASP A 16 -7.67 -0.03 -8.82
C ASP A 16 -8.64 1.17 -8.64
N PRO A 17 -9.96 0.92 -8.65
CA PRO A 17 -10.98 1.94 -8.41
C PRO A 17 -10.77 2.83 -7.18
N VAL A 18 -10.09 2.37 -6.13
CA VAL A 18 -9.83 3.17 -4.92
C VAL A 18 -8.97 4.42 -5.20
N PHE A 19 -8.19 4.41 -6.29
CA PHE A 19 -7.38 5.54 -6.72
C PHE A 19 -8.12 6.50 -7.66
N ARG A 20 -9.37 6.20 -8.01
CA ARG A 20 -10.22 7.06 -8.83
C ARG A 20 -11.17 7.83 -7.92
N ASN A 21 -11.30 9.15 -8.12
CA ASN A 21 -12.30 9.94 -7.42
C ASN A 21 -13.38 10.48 -8.36
N GLN A 22 -14.58 10.65 -7.81
CA GLN A 22 -15.78 11.30 -8.35
C GLN A 22 -15.63 12.78 -8.75
N SER A 23 -14.42 13.35 -8.79
CA SER A 23 -14.24 14.81 -8.70
C SER A 23 -13.34 15.39 -9.78
N ASN A 24 -13.49 16.69 -10.01
CA ASN A 24 -12.62 17.47 -10.90
C ASN A 24 -11.30 17.89 -10.21
N VAL A 25 -11.07 17.47 -8.96
CA VAL A 25 -9.86 17.79 -8.21
C VAL A 25 -8.80 16.73 -8.49
N LEU A 26 -7.62 17.20 -8.88
CA LEU A 26 -6.48 16.32 -9.13
C LEU A 26 -6.15 15.51 -7.88
N GLN A 27 -6.20 14.19 -8.01
CA GLN A 27 -5.76 13.28 -6.96
C GLN A 27 -4.24 13.13 -6.99
N MET A 28 -3.65 12.87 -5.83
CA MET A 28 -2.25 12.48 -5.75
C MET A 28 -1.99 11.24 -6.64
N PRO A 29 -0.95 11.24 -7.48
CA PRO A 29 -0.56 10.09 -8.28
C PRO A 29 -0.37 8.80 -7.47
N VAL A 30 -0.66 7.63 -8.06
CA VAL A 30 -0.64 6.33 -7.36
C VAL A 30 0.76 5.95 -6.90
N ASP A 31 1.77 6.23 -7.71
CA ASP A 31 3.19 6.07 -7.38
C ASP A 31 3.59 6.87 -6.13
N ALA A 32 3.15 8.13 -6.02
CA ALA A 32 3.38 8.96 -4.84
C ALA A 32 2.65 8.40 -3.61
N GLN A 33 1.39 7.99 -3.76
CA GLN A 33 0.63 7.35 -2.67
C GLN A 33 1.31 6.05 -2.19
N LEU A 34 1.80 5.24 -3.12
CA LEU A 34 2.50 3.99 -2.85
C LEU A 34 3.85 4.24 -2.15
N ALA A 35 4.65 5.19 -2.63
CA ALA A 35 5.92 5.55 -2.01
C ALA A 35 5.74 6.02 -0.55
N ILE A 36 4.71 6.84 -0.28
CA ILE A 36 4.41 7.31 1.08
C ILE A 36 3.99 6.15 1.99
N ALA A 37 3.13 5.25 1.50
CA ALA A 37 2.70 4.10 2.28
C ALA A 37 3.87 3.15 2.59
N LEU A 38 4.71 2.85 1.60
CA LEU A 38 5.89 2.01 1.79
C LEU A 38 6.92 2.64 2.72
N TYR A 39 7.15 3.96 2.61
CA TYR A 39 7.99 4.70 3.55
C TYR A 39 7.44 4.56 4.98
N ARG A 40 6.13 4.78 5.17
CA ARG A 40 5.48 4.60 6.47
C ARG A 40 5.64 3.18 7.02
N PHE A 41 5.47 2.15 6.20
CA PHE A 41 5.58 0.75 6.62
C PHE A 41 7.02 0.35 6.97
N GLY A 42 8.00 0.80 6.18
CA GLY A 42 9.43 0.54 6.45
C GLY A 42 9.92 1.14 7.78
N HIS A 43 9.21 2.13 8.33
CA HIS A 43 9.57 2.81 9.56
C HIS A 43 8.67 2.48 10.76
N TYR A 44 7.70 1.57 10.62
CA TYR A 44 6.74 1.23 11.69
C TYR A 44 7.41 0.58 12.93
N GLY A 45 8.66 0.10 12.81
CA GLY A 45 9.47 -0.37 13.95
C GLY A 45 10.35 0.70 14.63
N ASN A 46 10.44 1.90 14.05
CA ASN A 46 11.30 2.98 14.54
C ASN A 46 10.50 4.16 15.15
N ALA A 47 9.23 3.92 15.49
CA ALA A 47 8.32 4.89 16.09
C ALA A 47 8.17 6.21 15.30
N ILE A 48 8.37 6.20 13.97
CA ILE A 48 8.09 7.36 13.13
C ILE A 48 6.60 7.70 13.22
N SER A 49 6.31 8.91 13.69
CA SER A 49 4.94 9.40 13.79
C SER A 49 4.39 9.75 12.41
N THR A 50 3.07 9.67 12.27
CA THR A 50 2.36 10.12 11.06
C THR A 50 2.71 11.57 10.69
N THR A 51 2.99 12.41 11.68
CA THR A 51 3.47 13.80 11.48
C THR A 51 4.82 13.85 10.79
N MET A 52 5.76 12.99 11.14
CA MET A 52 7.07 12.95 10.49
C MET A 52 6.97 12.46 9.04
N VAL A 53 6.09 11.50 8.75
CA VAL A 53 5.79 11.08 7.37
C VAL A 53 5.18 12.23 6.57
N ALA A 54 4.25 12.99 7.17
CA ALA A 54 3.63 14.14 6.54
C ALA A 54 4.66 15.23 6.18
N LEU A 55 5.59 15.51 7.10
CA LEU A 55 6.69 16.45 6.87
C LEU A 55 7.64 15.98 5.77
N TRP A 56 8.03 14.70 5.80
CA TRP A 56 8.89 14.10 4.78
C TRP A 56 8.26 14.18 3.38
N ALA A 57 6.97 13.91 3.26
CA ALA A 57 6.24 13.93 2.00
C ALA A 57 5.69 15.31 1.61
N GLY A 58 5.82 16.34 2.45
CA GLY A 58 5.29 17.68 2.19
C GLY A 58 3.76 17.73 2.08
N ILE A 59 3.04 16.86 2.79
CA ILE A 59 1.57 16.70 2.70
C ILE A 59 0.90 16.93 4.06
N GLY A 60 -0.42 17.12 4.06
CA GLY A 60 -1.19 17.23 5.29
C GLY A 60 -1.20 15.93 6.11
N TYR A 61 -1.24 16.03 7.44
CA TYR A 61 -1.31 14.88 8.35
C TYR A 61 -2.41 13.87 7.98
N GLY A 62 -3.63 14.37 7.70
CA GLY A 62 -4.76 13.54 7.29
C GLY A 62 -4.56 12.83 5.94
N MET A 63 -3.74 13.40 5.05
CA MET A 63 -3.43 12.76 3.77
C MET A 63 -2.57 11.52 3.95
N VAL A 64 -1.65 11.49 4.93
CA VAL A 64 -0.88 10.27 5.23
C VAL A 64 -1.80 9.11 5.59
N TRP A 65 -2.82 9.38 6.42
CA TRP A 65 -3.82 8.36 6.75
C TRP A 65 -4.62 7.93 5.52
N LEU A 66 -5.09 8.89 4.71
CA LEU A 66 -5.87 8.64 3.51
C LEU A 66 -5.11 7.77 2.49
N VAL A 67 -3.87 8.13 2.14
CA VAL A 67 -3.07 7.37 1.16
C VAL A 67 -2.73 5.98 1.68
N THR A 68 -2.44 5.85 2.98
CA THR A 68 -2.21 4.53 3.58
C THR A 68 -3.46 3.67 3.50
N ASN A 69 -4.64 4.23 3.80
CA ASN A 69 -5.89 3.50 3.76
C ASN A 69 -6.25 3.05 2.34
N ARG A 70 -5.99 3.88 1.33
CA ARG A 70 -6.17 3.51 -0.09
C ARG A 70 -5.28 2.35 -0.50
N ILE A 71 -3.98 2.43 -0.18
CA ILE A 71 -3.03 1.36 -0.46
C ILE A 71 -3.44 0.06 0.26
N MET A 72 -3.81 0.15 1.54
CA MET A 72 -4.30 -1.01 2.31
C MET A 72 -5.59 -1.59 1.73
N THR A 73 -6.48 -0.75 1.23
CA THR A 73 -7.73 -1.22 0.60
C THR A 73 -7.42 -2.00 -0.67
N ALA A 74 -6.59 -1.46 -1.58
CA ALA A 74 -6.24 -2.11 -2.83
C ALA A 74 -5.50 -3.45 -2.61
N VAL A 75 -4.52 -3.51 -1.69
CA VAL A 75 -3.78 -4.76 -1.43
C VAL A 75 -4.60 -5.81 -0.67
N CYS A 76 -5.65 -5.39 0.04
CA CYS A 76 -6.54 -6.29 0.77
C CYS A 76 -7.75 -6.75 -0.05
N TRP A 77 -7.93 -6.25 -1.28
CA TRP A 77 -8.97 -6.75 -2.16
C TRP A 77 -8.69 -8.16 -2.65
N GLU A 78 -9.77 -8.90 -2.87
CA GLU A 78 -9.70 -10.33 -3.17
C GLU A 78 -8.96 -10.59 -4.48
N GLU A 79 -9.14 -9.72 -5.48
CA GLU A 79 -8.49 -9.79 -6.78
C GLU A 79 -6.97 -9.65 -6.64
N PHE A 80 -6.51 -8.67 -5.86
CA PHE A 80 -5.08 -8.47 -5.61
C PHE A 80 -4.51 -9.64 -4.80
N GLN A 81 -5.20 -10.06 -3.74
CA GLN A 81 -4.75 -11.18 -2.90
C GLN A 81 -4.64 -12.49 -3.68
N ARG A 82 -5.60 -12.81 -4.55
CA ARG A 82 -5.54 -14.02 -5.38
C ARG A 82 -4.37 -14.02 -6.37
N ALA A 83 -4.00 -12.85 -6.88
CA ALA A 83 -2.90 -12.71 -7.84
C ALA A 83 -1.52 -12.66 -7.16
N ALA A 84 -1.42 -12.05 -5.96
CA ALA A 84 -0.16 -11.75 -5.31
C ALA A 84 0.18 -12.68 -4.13
N LEU A 85 -0.81 -13.31 -3.51
CA LEU A 85 -0.61 -14.15 -2.33
C LEU A 85 -0.96 -15.60 -2.63
N TYR A 86 -0.01 -16.49 -2.34
CA TYR A 86 -0.30 -17.90 -2.18
C TYR A 86 -0.83 -18.13 -0.77
N TRP A 87 -2.11 -18.48 -0.65
CA TRP A 87 -2.67 -18.91 0.64
C TRP A 87 -2.41 -20.40 0.83
N PRO A 88 -1.67 -20.80 1.89
CA PRO A 88 -1.39 -22.21 2.14
C PRO A 88 -2.69 -22.96 2.36
N THR A 89 -2.78 -24.13 1.74
CA THR A 89 -3.86 -25.09 1.91
C THR A 89 -3.91 -25.64 3.34
N GLY A 90 -5.04 -26.24 3.74
CA GLY A 90 -5.17 -26.84 5.07
C GLY A 90 -4.09 -27.90 5.33
N ALA A 91 -3.70 -28.67 4.32
CA ALA A 91 -2.64 -29.67 4.43
C ALA A 91 -1.27 -29.03 4.70
N GLU A 92 -0.88 -28.01 3.95
CA GLU A 92 0.40 -27.30 4.13
C GLU A 92 0.48 -26.60 5.49
N ARG A 93 -0.65 -26.10 6.01
CA ARG A 93 -0.73 -25.50 7.36
C ARG A 93 -0.52 -26.52 8.47
N GLU A 94 -0.97 -27.77 8.30
CA GLU A 94 -0.75 -28.84 9.28
C GLU A 94 0.66 -29.40 9.20
N GLU A 95 1.24 -29.49 8.01
CA GLU A 95 2.62 -29.95 7.81
C GLU A 95 3.63 -28.97 8.44
N ALA A 96 3.38 -27.66 8.36
CA ALA A 96 4.21 -26.63 8.99
C ALA A 96 4.13 -26.57 10.53
N LYS A 97 3.22 -27.32 11.16
CA LYS A 97 3.12 -27.40 12.64
C LYS A 97 4.00 -28.51 13.24
N GLN A 98 4.58 -29.38 12.40
CA GLN A 98 5.53 -30.42 12.82
C GLN A 98 6.95 -29.85 12.92
#